data_AF-A0A937JWS0-F1
#
_entry.id   AF-A0A937JWS0-F1
#
_cell.length_a   1.000
_cell.length_b   1.000
_cell.length_c   1.000
_cell.angle_alpha   90.00
_cell.angle_beta   90.00
_cell.angle_gamma   90.00
#
_symmetry.space_group_name_H-M   'P 1'
#
loop_
_entity.id
_entity.type
_entity.pdbx_description
1 polymer ?
#
loop_
_entity_poly.entity_id
_entity_poly.type
_entity_poly.pdbx_seq_one_letter_code
_entity_poly.pdbx_strand_id
1 'polypeptide(L)'
;MTDPFSLALATVSPAALKSAVAPNLLDRPPAAQLLLPEPYGYQPRQTPAPSQVRPDYPVPTIEFSQPVTPRSGSQLYYQRLAALQAGRLYTRLPLDSFRAAWAGATRQPTYEEWRWLMTREANVVARGQGDNRLGVLVGDSLSLWFPSDHLPSYQLWLNQGLSGDTTDGVLRRLPDFANTHPDVIYVMAGVNDLKHGRSDNEILGNLQQIIQRLQQTHPQAQIIVQSILPTRSDRIPGERIGGLNQQLAAIVTQTGATYLDVYTTMADEAGYLRSEMTTDGIHLSPQGYAAWQAVILQQERWFAKR
;
A
#
# COMPACT_ATOMS: atom_id res chain seq x y z
N MET A 1 23.88 -29.76 -19.06
CA MET A 1 23.07 -30.29 -17.94
C MET A 1 23.93 -30.26 -16.70
N THR A 2 23.80 -29.22 -15.89
CA THR A 2 24.14 -29.12 -14.46
C THR A 2 23.62 -27.76 -14.00
N ASP A 3 22.88 -27.78 -12.89
CA ASP A 3 22.04 -26.73 -12.31
C ASP A 3 22.84 -25.55 -11.66
N PRO A 4 22.50 -24.26 -11.89
CA PRO A 4 23.24 -23.12 -11.35
C PRO A 4 22.58 -22.41 -10.15
N PHE A 5 21.71 -23.05 -9.36
CA PHE A 5 21.21 -22.46 -8.11
C PHE A 5 21.70 -23.19 -6.86
N SER A 6 22.97 -22.96 -6.51
CA SER A 6 23.47 -23.20 -5.16
C SER A 6 24.66 -22.28 -4.88
N LEU A 7 24.46 -21.23 -4.08
CA LEU A 7 25.54 -20.44 -3.50
C LEU A 7 25.29 -20.27 -2.01
N ALA A 8 26.22 -20.86 -1.26
CA ALA A 8 26.32 -20.85 0.18
C ALA A 8 26.70 -19.45 0.70
N LEU A 9 26.04 -19.02 1.77
CA LEU A 9 26.48 -17.88 2.56
C LEU A 9 27.73 -18.28 3.35
N ALA A 10 28.85 -17.61 3.09
CA ALA A 10 30.07 -17.75 3.86
C ALA A 10 29.84 -17.32 5.31
N THR A 11 30.19 -18.20 6.24
CA THR A 11 30.19 -17.95 7.68
C THR A 11 31.25 -16.91 8.04
N VAL A 12 30.83 -15.78 8.59
CA VAL A 12 31.74 -14.82 9.26
C VAL A 12 31.83 -15.20 10.74
N SER A 13 33.06 -15.43 11.21
CA SER A 13 33.39 -15.80 12.59
C SER A 13 33.12 -14.65 13.58
N PRO A 14 32.69 -14.91 14.85
CA PRO A 14 32.16 -13.88 15.76
C PRO A 14 33.17 -12.92 16.39
N ALA A 15 34.40 -12.77 15.87
CA ALA A 15 35.50 -12.13 16.59
C ALA A 15 35.99 -10.78 16.07
N ALA A 16 35.36 -10.17 15.06
CA ALA A 16 35.84 -8.90 14.50
C ALA A 16 34.72 -7.87 14.33
N LEU A 17 34.35 -7.20 15.44
CA LEU A 17 33.84 -5.81 15.50
C LEU A 17 33.59 -5.45 16.98
N LYS A 18 34.66 -5.34 17.76
CA LYS A 18 34.66 -4.52 18.98
C LYS A 18 35.21 -3.15 18.60
N SER A 19 34.35 -2.15 18.42
CA SER A 19 34.63 -0.74 18.70
C SER A 19 33.46 0.15 18.29
N ALA A 20 32.92 0.87 19.29
CA ALA A 20 32.14 2.11 19.23
C ALA A 20 30.82 2.13 18.42
N VAL A 21 29.68 2.08 19.13
CA VAL A 21 28.69 3.18 19.31
C VAL A 21 27.62 2.68 20.31
N ALA A 22 27.20 3.56 21.21
CA ALA A 22 26.26 3.31 22.32
C ALA A 22 24.91 2.69 21.89
N PRO A 23 24.23 1.92 22.77
CA PRO A 23 22.96 1.27 22.44
C PRO A 23 21.80 2.27 22.46
N ASN A 24 21.13 2.47 21.32
CA ASN A 24 19.87 3.22 21.23
C ASN A 24 18.68 2.30 21.50
N LEU A 25 17.76 2.79 22.34
CA LEU A 25 16.59 2.10 22.91
C LEU A 25 15.44 1.77 21.92
N LEU A 26 15.70 1.59 20.62
CA LEU A 26 14.66 1.50 19.57
C LEU A 26 14.60 0.18 18.77
N ASP A 27 15.39 -0.83 19.14
CA ASP A 27 15.52 -2.06 18.34
C ASP A 27 14.79 -3.30 18.87
N ARG A 28 13.76 -3.15 19.71
CA ARG A 28 12.92 -4.29 20.12
C ARG A 28 11.42 -4.00 19.93
N PRO A 29 10.65 -4.92 19.32
CA PRO A 29 9.20 -4.85 19.40
C PRO A 29 8.75 -5.04 20.86
N PRO A 30 7.65 -4.42 21.32
CA PRO A 30 7.03 -4.80 22.58
C PRO A 30 6.64 -6.28 22.54
N ALA A 31 6.97 -7.01 23.60
CA ALA A 31 6.97 -8.47 23.62
C ALA A 31 5.59 -9.08 23.31
N ALA A 32 5.52 -9.87 22.24
CA ALA A 32 4.48 -10.86 22.01
C ALA A 32 5.17 -12.16 21.55
N GLN A 33 5.26 -13.14 22.46
CA GLN A 33 5.71 -14.49 22.13
C GLN A 33 4.55 -15.24 21.46
N LEU A 34 4.70 -15.60 20.19
CA LEU A 34 3.81 -16.53 19.49
C LEU A 34 4.57 -17.83 19.21
N LEU A 35 4.09 -18.93 19.78
CA LEU A 35 4.56 -20.29 19.56
C LEU A 35 4.07 -20.79 18.18
N LEU A 36 4.98 -21.32 17.37
CA LEU A 36 4.69 -21.95 16.08
C LEU A 36 4.36 -23.44 16.29
N PRO A 37 3.35 -24.02 15.61
CA PRO A 37 3.19 -25.48 15.54
C PRO A 37 3.86 -26.10 14.30
N GLU A 38 4.31 -27.34 14.47
CA GLU A 38 5.03 -28.21 13.52
C GLU A 38 4.21 -28.64 12.27
N PRO A 39 4.85 -29.05 11.15
CA PRO A 39 4.18 -29.26 9.86
C PRO A 39 3.49 -30.63 9.72
N TYR A 40 2.33 -30.62 9.07
CA TYR A 40 1.55 -31.82 8.68
C TYR A 40 2.15 -32.54 7.46
N GLY A 41 2.22 -33.87 7.52
CA GLY A 41 2.72 -34.75 6.46
C GLY A 41 1.70 -35.03 5.34
N TYR A 42 2.21 -35.13 4.11
CA TYR A 42 1.45 -35.44 2.89
C TYR A 42 1.49 -36.95 2.58
N GLN A 43 0.37 -37.55 2.16
CA GLN A 43 0.37 -38.88 1.53
C GLN A 43 -0.27 -38.84 0.12
N PRO A 44 0.28 -39.54 -0.89
CA PRO A 44 -0.25 -39.52 -2.25
C PRO A 44 -1.44 -40.47 -2.43
N ARG A 45 -2.45 -40.05 -3.20
CA ARG A 45 -3.56 -40.90 -3.65
C ARG A 45 -3.19 -41.70 -4.90
N GLN A 46 -3.65 -42.94 -4.96
CA GLN A 46 -3.62 -43.83 -6.12
C GLN A 46 -4.75 -43.49 -7.11
N THR A 47 -4.47 -43.64 -8.41
CA THR A 47 -5.43 -43.48 -9.52
C THR A 47 -6.14 -44.79 -9.85
N PRO A 48 -7.45 -44.78 -10.13
CA PRO A 48 -8.12 -45.88 -10.83
C PRO A 48 -8.35 -45.60 -12.33
N ALA A 49 -8.42 -46.70 -13.09
CA ALA A 49 -8.57 -46.80 -14.54
C ALA A 49 -10.00 -46.49 -15.06
N PRO A 50 -10.21 -46.31 -16.38
CA PRO A 50 -11.41 -45.67 -16.93
C PRO A 50 -12.47 -46.68 -17.43
N SER A 51 -13.73 -46.47 -17.05
CA SER A 51 -14.87 -47.07 -17.77
C SER A 51 -16.21 -46.35 -17.54
N GLN A 52 -16.64 -45.68 -18.62
CA GLN A 52 -17.99 -45.58 -19.21
C GLN A 52 -19.20 -44.93 -18.50
N VAL A 53 -19.94 -44.21 -19.37
CA VAL A 53 -21.26 -43.56 -19.28
C VAL A 53 -21.34 -42.28 -18.45
N ARG A 54 -21.52 -41.13 -19.13
CA ARG A 54 -21.72 -39.81 -18.52
C ARG A 54 -23.16 -39.67 -18.00
N PRO A 55 -23.38 -39.51 -16.69
CA PRO A 55 -24.62 -38.93 -16.18
C PRO A 55 -24.62 -37.41 -16.43
N ASP A 56 -25.81 -36.81 -16.58
CA ASP A 56 -25.97 -35.36 -16.51
C ASP A 56 -25.51 -34.87 -15.14
N TYR A 57 -24.31 -34.31 -15.10
CA TYR A 57 -23.77 -33.70 -13.89
C TYR A 57 -24.44 -32.34 -13.69
N PRO A 58 -25.04 -32.06 -12.52
CA PRO A 58 -25.35 -30.68 -12.18
C PRO A 58 -24.06 -29.89 -12.29
N VAL A 59 -24.08 -28.78 -13.04
CA VAL A 59 -22.95 -27.85 -13.12
C VAL A 59 -22.63 -27.46 -11.67
N PRO A 60 -21.45 -27.82 -11.13
CA PRO A 60 -21.10 -27.39 -9.79
C PRO A 60 -21.07 -25.87 -9.83
N THR A 61 -21.90 -25.24 -9.02
CA THR A 61 -21.68 -23.84 -8.66
C THR A 61 -20.35 -23.84 -7.93
N ILE A 62 -19.26 -23.56 -8.65
CA ILE A 62 -17.97 -23.26 -8.01
C ILE A 62 -18.20 -21.95 -7.29
N GLU A 63 -18.54 -22.03 -6.00
CA GLU A 63 -18.41 -20.89 -5.11
C GLU A 63 -16.93 -20.54 -5.07
N PHE A 64 -16.54 -19.54 -5.86
CA PHE A 64 -15.27 -18.88 -5.66
C PHE A 64 -15.31 -18.23 -4.29
N SER A 65 -14.79 -18.93 -3.27
CA SER A 65 -14.59 -18.33 -1.96
C SER A 65 -13.69 -17.12 -2.16
N GLN A 66 -14.23 -15.92 -1.90
CA GLN A 66 -13.46 -14.68 -1.92
C GLN A 66 -12.18 -14.89 -1.09
N PRO A 67 -11.00 -14.44 -1.57
CA PRO A 67 -9.76 -14.60 -0.85
C PRO A 67 -9.90 -14.03 0.57
N VAL A 68 -9.35 -14.74 1.56
CA VAL A 68 -9.45 -14.32 2.96
C VAL A 68 -8.45 -13.20 3.21
N THR A 69 -8.93 -11.97 3.31
CA THR A 69 -8.11 -10.76 3.49
C THR A 69 -8.28 -10.14 4.88
N PRO A 70 -7.33 -9.30 5.35
CA PRO A 70 -7.53 -8.45 6.51
C PRO A 70 -8.75 -7.53 6.34
N ARG A 71 -9.56 -7.41 7.39
CA ARG A 71 -10.80 -6.60 7.42
C ARG A 71 -10.76 -5.47 8.45
N SER A 72 -9.67 -5.34 9.19
CA SER A 72 -9.45 -4.27 10.16
C SER A 72 -8.01 -3.77 10.13
N GLY A 73 -7.78 -2.57 10.64
CA GLY A 73 -6.42 -2.02 10.77
C GLY A 73 -5.52 -2.93 11.61
N SER A 74 -6.04 -3.53 12.68
CA SER A 74 -5.28 -4.51 13.48
C SER A 74 -4.83 -5.70 12.62
N GLN A 75 -5.75 -6.31 11.88
CA GLN A 75 -5.42 -7.45 11.02
C GLN A 75 -4.38 -7.07 9.94
N LEU A 76 -4.54 -5.90 9.30
CA LEU A 76 -3.60 -5.42 8.28
C LEU A 76 -2.21 -5.15 8.88
N TYR A 77 -2.16 -4.54 10.06
CA TYR A 77 -0.91 -4.29 10.77
C TYR A 77 -0.14 -5.57 11.07
N TYR A 78 -0.79 -6.58 11.65
CA TYR A 78 -0.12 -7.83 12.00
C TYR A 78 0.24 -8.66 10.78
N GLN A 79 -0.51 -8.56 9.67
CA GLN A 79 -0.09 -9.14 8.41
C GLN A 79 1.22 -8.52 7.91
N ARG A 80 1.27 -7.18 7.85
CA ARG A 80 2.44 -6.42 7.42
C ARG A 80 3.64 -6.68 8.33
N LEU A 81 3.43 -6.71 9.64
CA LEU A 81 4.45 -7.04 10.62
C LEU A 81 5.00 -8.46 10.42
N ALA A 82 4.14 -9.46 10.22
CA ALA A 82 4.57 -10.84 9.97
C ALA A 82 5.36 -10.97 8.66
N ALA A 83 4.92 -10.28 7.59
CA ALA A 83 5.66 -10.22 6.33
C ALA A 83 7.05 -9.60 6.53
N LEU A 84 7.14 -8.46 7.23
CA LEU A 84 8.40 -7.80 7.52
C LEU A 84 9.34 -8.69 8.35
N GLN A 85 8.82 -9.38 9.37
CA GLN A 85 9.58 -10.33 10.19
C GLN A 85 10.12 -11.51 9.36
N ALA A 86 9.40 -11.93 8.32
CA ALA A 86 9.85 -12.93 7.36
C ALA A 86 10.80 -12.37 6.28
N GLY A 87 11.18 -11.09 6.34
CA GLY A 87 12.02 -10.44 5.33
C GLY A 87 11.34 -10.34 3.98
N ARG A 88 10.03 -10.09 3.96
CA ARG A 88 9.20 -9.94 2.75
C ARG A 88 8.39 -8.64 2.82
N LEU A 89 8.13 -8.05 1.65
CA LEU A 89 7.13 -6.98 1.55
C LEU A 89 5.74 -7.60 1.44
N TYR A 90 4.78 -7.12 2.22
CA TYR A 90 3.41 -7.64 2.19
C TYR A 90 2.75 -7.47 0.82
N THR A 91 3.11 -6.41 0.09
CA THR A 91 2.63 -6.12 -1.27
C THR A 91 3.05 -7.16 -2.31
N ARG A 92 4.02 -8.02 -1.98
CA ARG A 92 4.54 -9.09 -2.84
C ARG A 92 3.94 -10.46 -2.50
N LEU A 93 3.00 -10.51 -1.57
CA LEU A 93 2.48 -11.74 -1.01
C LEU A 93 0.98 -11.88 -1.28
N PRO A 94 0.46 -13.12 -1.40
CA PRO A 94 -0.98 -13.36 -1.38
C PRO A 94 -1.66 -12.70 -0.19
N LEU A 95 -2.87 -12.19 -0.38
CA LEU A 95 -3.60 -11.42 0.65
C LEU A 95 -3.95 -12.23 1.92
N ASP A 96 -3.86 -13.56 1.86
CA ASP A 96 -4.07 -14.47 2.99
C ASP A 96 -2.76 -14.91 3.67
N SER A 97 -1.61 -14.40 3.23
CA SER A 97 -0.30 -14.73 3.80
C SER A 97 -0.25 -14.42 5.29
N PHE A 98 0.40 -15.31 6.06
CA PHE A 98 0.53 -15.22 7.52
C PHE A 98 -0.80 -15.16 8.28
N ARG A 99 -1.89 -15.75 7.74
CA ARG A 99 -3.22 -15.73 8.37
C ARG A 99 -3.26 -16.02 9.86
N ALA A 100 -2.47 -17.00 10.32
CA ALA A 100 -2.38 -17.35 11.74
C ALA A 100 -1.91 -16.18 12.63
N ALA A 101 -1.09 -15.27 12.09
CA ALA A 101 -0.55 -14.13 12.82
C ALA A 101 -1.56 -12.97 12.98
N TRP A 102 -2.55 -12.86 12.09
CA TRP A 102 -3.42 -11.70 12.05
C TRP A 102 -4.92 -11.99 12.13
N ALA A 103 -5.41 -13.19 11.80
CA ALA A 103 -6.85 -13.45 11.72
C ALA A 103 -7.59 -13.14 13.04
N GLY A 104 -6.96 -13.44 14.18
CA GLY A 104 -7.50 -13.16 15.52
C GLY A 104 -7.09 -11.81 16.12
N ALA A 105 -6.41 -10.95 15.37
CA ALA A 105 -5.88 -9.70 15.91
C ALA A 105 -6.97 -8.66 16.17
N THR A 106 -7.12 -8.26 17.43
CA THR A 106 -8.09 -7.26 17.89
C THR A 106 -7.43 -6.01 18.50
N ARG A 107 -6.16 -6.10 18.89
CA ARG A 107 -5.42 -4.95 19.45
C ARG A 107 -5.19 -3.90 18.37
N GLN A 108 -5.72 -2.71 18.61
CA GLN A 108 -5.48 -1.56 17.74
C GLN A 108 -4.04 -1.06 17.90
N PRO A 109 -3.24 -1.04 16.83
CA PRO A 109 -1.93 -0.40 16.86
C PRO A 109 -2.10 1.13 16.95
N THR A 110 -1.20 1.76 17.68
CA THR A 110 -1.12 3.23 17.74
C THR A 110 -0.58 3.81 16.43
N TYR A 111 -0.73 5.13 16.26
CA TYR A 111 -0.12 5.86 15.13
C TYR A 111 1.39 5.62 15.05
N GLU A 112 2.09 5.68 16.19
CA GLU A 112 3.54 5.47 16.25
C GLU A 112 3.95 4.03 15.93
N GLU A 113 3.15 3.04 16.32
CA GLU A 113 3.40 1.64 15.95
C GLU A 113 3.26 1.41 14.45
N TRP A 114 2.25 2.03 13.82
CA TRP A 114 2.08 2.00 12.37
C TRP A 114 3.22 2.70 11.66
N ARG A 115 3.57 3.91 12.09
CA ARG A 115 4.68 4.69 11.55
C ARG A 115 5.98 3.90 11.64
N TRP A 116 6.28 3.33 12.81
CA TRP A 116 7.44 2.48 13.01
C TRP A 116 7.48 1.31 12.02
N LEU A 117 6.37 0.59 11.83
CA LEU A 117 6.29 -0.51 10.89
C LEU A 117 6.59 -0.06 9.46
N MET A 118 5.97 1.03 9.01
CA MET A 118 6.15 1.59 7.67
C MET A 118 7.59 2.10 7.43
N THR A 119 8.21 2.72 8.44
CA THR A 119 9.62 3.12 8.39
C THR A 119 10.54 1.90 8.29
N ARG A 120 10.24 0.81 9.00
CA ARG A 120 11.04 -0.42 8.92
C ARG A 120 10.90 -1.09 7.55
N GLU A 121 9.70 -1.13 6.97
CA GLU A 121 9.51 -1.59 5.59
C GLU A 121 10.31 -0.73 4.61
N ALA A 122 10.27 0.60 4.72
CA ALA A 122 11.06 1.51 3.87
C ALA A 122 12.57 1.26 3.99
N ASN A 123 13.07 1.05 5.22
CA ASN A 123 14.48 0.73 5.46
C ASN A 123 14.90 -0.61 4.85
N VAL A 124 14.02 -1.62 4.86
CA VAL A 124 14.28 -2.91 4.20
C VAL A 124 14.31 -2.73 2.69
N VAL A 125 13.38 -1.95 2.11
CA VAL A 125 13.39 -1.62 0.68
C VAL A 125 14.68 -0.89 0.30
N ALA A 126 15.06 0.15 1.03
CA ALA A 126 16.27 0.93 0.75
C ALA A 126 17.55 0.07 0.69
N ARG A 127 17.63 -0.98 1.54
CA ARG A 127 18.79 -1.90 1.58
C ARG A 127 18.71 -3.04 0.57
N GLY A 128 17.50 -3.44 0.18
CA GLY A 128 17.23 -4.68 -0.53
C GLY A 128 16.59 -4.53 -1.90
N GLN A 129 16.29 -3.31 -2.36
CA GLN A 129 15.62 -3.10 -3.65
C GLN A 129 16.47 -3.56 -4.84
N GLY A 130 17.81 -3.50 -4.74
CA GLY A 130 18.69 -3.75 -5.88
C GLY A 130 18.29 -2.87 -7.08
N ASP A 131 18.26 -3.46 -8.26
CA ASP A 131 17.85 -2.78 -9.51
C ASP A 131 16.34 -2.89 -9.78
N ASN A 132 15.54 -3.38 -8.82
CA ASN A 132 14.10 -3.48 -9.02
C ASN A 132 13.48 -2.08 -9.03
N ARG A 133 12.61 -1.84 -10.02
CA ARG A 133 11.74 -0.66 -10.04
C ARG A 133 10.92 -0.60 -8.75
N LEU A 134 10.76 0.59 -8.19
CA LEU A 134 10.02 0.84 -6.95
C LEU A 134 8.95 1.92 -7.16
N GLY A 135 7.69 1.53 -6.93
CA GLY A 135 6.57 2.45 -6.75
C GLY A 135 6.25 2.67 -5.28
N VAL A 136 5.98 3.91 -4.90
CA VAL A 136 5.56 4.27 -3.53
C VAL A 136 4.16 4.87 -3.55
N LEU A 137 3.25 4.36 -2.73
CA LEU A 137 1.96 4.99 -2.46
C LEU A 137 2.07 5.83 -1.20
N VAL A 138 1.74 7.10 -1.23
CA VAL A 138 1.79 8.02 -0.08
C VAL A 138 0.40 8.64 0.10
N GLY A 139 -0.15 8.54 1.30
CA GLY A 139 -1.47 9.11 1.58
C GLY A 139 -2.05 8.73 2.93
N ASP A 140 -3.37 8.72 2.99
CA ASP A 140 -4.14 8.46 4.21
C ASP A 140 -4.68 7.01 4.30
N SER A 141 -5.84 6.81 4.93
CA SER A 141 -6.49 5.50 5.03
C SER A 141 -6.86 4.91 3.66
N LEU A 142 -7.21 5.75 2.69
CA LEU A 142 -7.55 5.31 1.34
C LEU A 142 -6.34 4.67 0.66
N SER A 143 -5.15 5.26 0.81
CA SER A 143 -3.91 4.67 0.31
C SER A 143 -3.47 3.47 1.14
N LEU A 144 -3.62 3.49 2.48
CA LEU A 144 -3.26 2.35 3.35
C LEU A 144 -3.97 1.07 2.91
N TRP A 145 -5.25 1.18 2.57
CA TRP A 145 -6.11 0.06 2.18
C TRP A 145 -6.07 -0.26 0.67
N PHE A 146 -5.22 0.42 -0.09
CA PHE A 146 -5.07 0.15 -1.52
C PHE A 146 -4.63 -1.31 -1.75
N PRO A 147 -5.43 -2.15 -2.44
CA PRO A 147 -5.13 -3.57 -2.56
C PRO A 147 -3.90 -3.81 -3.44
N SER A 148 -2.98 -4.64 -2.96
CA SER A 148 -1.70 -4.89 -3.62
C SER A 148 -1.74 -5.95 -4.71
N ASP A 149 -2.74 -6.84 -4.69
CA ASP A 149 -2.90 -7.97 -5.60
C ASP A 149 -3.16 -7.56 -7.06
N HIS A 150 -3.49 -6.30 -7.32
CA HIS A 150 -3.68 -5.75 -8.66
C HIS A 150 -2.69 -4.64 -9.02
N LEU A 151 -1.72 -4.37 -8.15
CA LEU A 151 -0.59 -3.52 -8.51
C LEU A 151 0.33 -4.28 -9.49
N PRO A 152 0.98 -3.60 -10.46
CA PRO A 152 1.85 -4.26 -11.41
C PRO A 152 2.94 -5.10 -10.73
N SER A 153 3.00 -6.38 -11.10
CA SER A 153 3.89 -7.37 -10.46
C SER A 153 5.35 -7.29 -10.92
N TYR A 154 5.64 -6.49 -11.97
CA TYR A 154 6.98 -6.28 -12.51
C TYR A 154 7.82 -5.30 -11.69
N GLN A 155 7.26 -4.70 -10.64
CA GLN A 155 7.96 -3.78 -9.75
C GLN A 155 7.66 -4.06 -8.28
N LEU A 156 8.47 -3.48 -7.39
CA LEU A 156 8.19 -3.41 -5.97
C LEU A 156 7.20 -2.28 -5.67
N TRP A 157 6.36 -2.50 -4.67
CA TRP A 157 5.44 -1.49 -4.18
C TRP A 157 5.62 -1.31 -2.68
N LEU A 158 5.88 -0.07 -2.26
CA LEU A 158 5.93 0.31 -0.85
C LEU A 158 4.71 1.18 -0.54
N ASN A 159 3.86 0.73 0.37
CA ASN A 159 2.68 1.48 0.78
C ASN A 159 2.97 2.31 2.04
N GLN A 160 3.19 3.60 1.81
CA GLN A 160 3.34 4.64 2.82
C GLN A 160 2.02 5.39 3.06
N GLY A 161 0.87 4.72 2.99
CA GLY A 161 -0.43 5.24 3.44
C GLY A 161 -0.65 5.02 4.94
N LEU A 162 -1.22 6.01 5.64
CA LEU A 162 -1.46 5.91 7.08
C LEU A 162 -2.83 6.49 7.47
N SER A 163 -3.63 5.68 8.15
CA SER A 163 -5.01 6.04 8.50
C SER A 163 -5.09 7.32 9.33
N GLY A 164 -5.96 8.23 8.93
CA GLY A 164 -6.22 9.50 9.63
C GLY A 164 -5.25 10.64 9.31
N ASP A 165 -4.24 10.40 8.47
CA ASP A 165 -3.31 11.46 8.06
C ASP A 165 -4.04 12.60 7.34
N THR A 166 -3.72 13.81 7.76
CA THR A 166 -3.94 15.05 7.00
C THR A 166 -2.74 15.33 6.08
N THR A 167 -2.86 16.30 5.18
CA THR A 167 -1.74 16.78 4.35
C THR A 167 -0.50 17.15 5.17
N ASP A 168 -0.69 17.81 6.31
CA ASP A 168 0.38 18.16 7.25
C ASP A 168 0.97 16.90 7.97
N GLY A 169 0.14 15.89 8.25
CA GLY A 169 0.61 14.59 8.72
C GLY A 169 1.52 13.88 7.72
N VAL A 170 1.09 13.82 6.46
CA VAL A 170 1.89 13.27 5.35
C VAL A 170 3.21 14.03 5.21
N LEU A 171 3.18 15.36 5.21
CA LEU A 171 4.36 16.21 5.07
C LEU A 171 5.41 15.92 6.17
N ARG A 172 4.97 15.77 7.43
CA ARG A 172 5.87 15.48 8.56
C ARG A 172 6.63 14.17 8.45
N ARG A 173 6.07 13.17 7.78
CA ARG A 173 6.64 11.81 7.73
C ARG A 173 7.31 11.46 6.40
N LEU A 174 7.40 12.39 5.45
CA LEU A 174 8.22 12.20 4.25
C LEU A 174 9.67 11.76 4.57
N PRO A 175 10.34 12.23 5.64
CA PRO A 175 11.67 11.74 6.00
C PRO A 175 11.74 10.24 6.29
N ASP A 176 10.65 9.58 6.66
CA ASP A 176 10.64 8.19 7.10
C ASP A 176 10.98 7.19 5.98
N PHE A 177 10.85 7.59 4.71
CA PHE A 177 11.22 6.80 3.55
C PHE A 177 12.23 7.50 2.63
N ALA A 178 12.86 8.58 3.10
CA ALA A 178 13.79 9.40 2.31
C ALA A 178 14.99 8.62 1.74
N ASN A 179 15.39 7.52 2.37
CA ASN A 179 16.50 6.68 1.92
C ASN A 179 16.11 5.64 0.86
N THR A 180 14.84 5.58 0.46
CA THR A 180 14.42 4.73 -0.66
C THR A 180 14.78 5.39 -1.99
N HIS A 181 14.91 4.60 -3.06
CA HIS A 181 15.15 5.11 -4.41
C HIS A 181 13.97 4.72 -5.32
N PRO A 182 12.82 5.43 -5.19
CA PRO A 182 11.64 5.13 -5.98
C PRO A 182 11.76 5.70 -7.39
N ASP A 183 11.21 4.97 -8.36
CA ASP A 183 11.05 5.45 -9.73
C ASP A 183 9.77 6.28 -9.87
N VAL A 184 8.77 5.98 -9.05
CA VAL A 184 7.47 6.68 -9.06
C VAL A 184 6.89 6.78 -7.65
N ILE A 185 6.34 7.95 -7.33
CA ILE A 185 5.66 8.23 -6.07
C ILE A 185 4.26 8.74 -6.39
N TYR A 186 3.24 7.99 -5.95
CA TYR A 186 1.83 8.37 -6.05
C TYR A 186 1.39 9.02 -4.74
N VAL A 187 0.93 10.27 -4.80
CA VAL A 187 0.47 11.04 -3.64
C VAL A 187 -1.03 11.24 -3.70
N MET A 188 -1.77 10.86 -2.65
CA MET A 188 -3.19 11.17 -2.47
C MET A 188 -3.45 11.54 -1.01
N ALA A 189 -3.81 12.79 -0.74
CA ALA A 189 -4.12 13.27 0.61
C ALA A 189 -5.09 14.46 0.55
N GLY A 190 -5.80 14.71 1.66
CA GLY A 190 -6.62 15.92 1.85
C GLY A 190 -8.04 15.66 2.34
N VAL A 191 -8.55 14.43 2.24
CA VAL A 191 -9.93 14.13 2.69
C VAL A 191 -10.10 14.31 4.21
N ASN A 192 -9.06 14.00 4.99
CA ASN A 192 -9.09 14.22 6.45
C ASN A 192 -8.98 15.70 6.81
N ASP A 193 -8.24 16.51 6.04
CA ASP A 193 -8.20 17.97 6.20
C ASP A 193 -9.59 18.58 5.96
N LEU A 194 -10.27 18.16 4.89
CA LEU A 194 -11.64 18.55 4.58
C LEU A 194 -12.61 18.17 5.71
N LYS A 195 -12.50 16.92 6.21
CA LYS A 195 -13.30 16.43 7.35
C LYS A 195 -13.06 17.24 8.63
N HIS A 196 -11.84 17.74 8.84
CA HIS A 196 -11.48 18.60 9.96
C HIS A 196 -11.77 20.09 9.72
N GLY A 197 -12.36 20.46 8.58
CA GLY A 197 -12.73 21.84 8.27
C GLY A 197 -11.55 22.76 7.97
N ARG A 198 -10.38 22.21 7.57
CA ARG A 198 -9.23 23.01 7.14
C ARG A 198 -9.54 23.82 5.89
N SER A 199 -8.86 24.95 5.72
CA SER A 199 -9.05 25.80 4.54
C SER A 199 -8.41 25.20 3.29
N ASP A 200 -8.94 25.55 2.11
CA ASP A 200 -8.38 25.08 0.83
C ASP A 200 -6.93 25.54 0.64
N ASN A 201 -6.60 26.75 1.10
CA ASN A 201 -5.23 27.28 1.07
C ASN A 201 -4.25 26.45 1.91
N GLU A 202 -4.64 26.01 3.11
CA GLU A 202 -3.80 25.12 3.93
C GLU A 202 -3.56 23.78 3.22
N ILE A 203 -4.62 23.19 2.66
CA ILE A 203 -4.55 21.89 1.97
C ILE A 203 -3.62 22.00 0.75
N LEU A 204 -3.87 22.98 -0.13
CA LEU A 204 -3.09 23.20 -1.34
C LEU A 204 -1.63 23.57 -1.04
N GLY A 205 -1.40 24.42 -0.04
CA GLY A 205 -0.06 24.81 0.39
C GLY A 205 0.75 23.63 0.95
N ASN A 206 0.12 22.74 1.70
CA ASN A 206 0.77 21.51 2.17
C ASN A 206 1.04 20.53 1.03
N LEU A 207 0.10 20.34 0.12
CA LEU A 207 0.31 19.49 -1.07
C LEU A 207 1.45 20.01 -1.95
N GLN A 208 1.55 21.32 -2.15
CA GLN A 208 2.68 21.94 -2.85
C GLN A 208 4.01 21.64 -2.16
N GLN A 209 4.07 21.79 -0.83
CA GLN A 209 5.26 21.47 -0.05
C GLN A 209 5.63 19.98 -0.11
N ILE A 210 4.64 19.09 -0.08
CA ILE A 210 4.85 17.64 -0.25
C ILE A 210 5.53 17.38 -1.60
N ILE A 211 4.99 17.94 -2.69
CA ILE A 211 5.56 17.76 -4.04
C ILE A 211 7.02 18.23 -4.08
N GLN A 212 7.28 19.45 -3.62
CA GLN A 212 8.62 20.04 -3.62
C GLN A 212 9.60 19.22 -2.78
N ARG A 213 9.19 18.75 -1.60
CA ARG A 213 10.05 17.96 -0.71
C ARG A 213 10.36 16.59 -1.31
N LEU A 214 9.38 15.96 -1.96
CA LEU A 214 9.59 14.70 -2.66
C LEU A 214 10.54 14.85 -3.85
N GLN A 215 10.37 15.90 -4.67
CA GLN A 215 11.28 16.19 -5.79
C GLN A 215 12.72 16.46 -5.30
N GLN A 216 12.89 17.15 -4.17
CA GLN A 216 14.21 17.38 -3.58
C GLN A 216 14.84 16.09 -3.05
N THR A 217 14.05 15.24 -2.40
CA THR A 217 14.54 14.02 -1.72
C THR A 217 14.77 12.88 -2.71
N HIS A 218 13.92 12.78 -3.73
CA HIS A 218 13.96 11.75 -4.76
C HIS A 218 13.98 12.41 -6.15
N PRO A 219 15.09 13.06 -6.53
CA PRO A 219 15.17 13.87 -7.76
C PRO A 219 15.02 13.06 -9.06
N GLN A 220 15.16 11.73 -8.99
CA GLN A 220 14.96 10.82 -10.12
C GLN A 220 13.54 10.25 -10.19
N ALA A 221 12.74 10.40 -9.13
CA ALA A 221 11.41 9.85 -9.06
C ALA A 221 10.41 10.71 -9.84
N GLN A 222 9.49 10.05 -10.55
CA GLN A 222 8.30 10.71 -11.07
C GLN A 222 7.29 10.92 -9.94
N ILE A 223 6.96 12.17 -9.66
CA ILE A 223 5.93 12.51 -8.66
C ILE A 223 4.59 12.60 -9.37
N ILE A 224 3.64 11.78 -8.95
CA ILE A 224 2.28 11.72 -9.48
C ILE A 224 1.31 12.07 -8.37
N VAL A 225 0.64 13.20 -8.53
CA VAL A 225 -0.33 13.70 -7.56
C VAL A 225 -1.72 13.35 -8.06
N GLN A 226 -2.41 12.57 -7.27
CA GLN A 226 -3.76 12.11 -7.56
C GLN A 226 -4.75 13.15 -7.07
N SER A 227 -5.83 13.36 -7.83
CA SER A 227 -6.98 14.12 -7.38
C SER A 227 -7.46 13.63 -6.01
N ILE A 228 -7.89 14.55 -5.13
CA ILE A 228 -8.67 14.18 -3.93
C ILE A 228 -9.95 13.48 -4.42
N LEU A 229 -10.23 12.30 -3.87
CA LEU A 229 -11.41 11.53 -4.26
C LEU A 229 -12.68 12.27 -3.84
N PRO A 230 -13.79 12.15 -4.59
CA PRO A 230 -15.07 12.68 -4.15
C PRO A 230 -15.50 11.96 -2.86
N THR A 231 -16.45 12.55 -2.13
CA THR A 231 -17.09 11.91 -0.97
C THR A 231 -18.61 11.94 -1.12
N ARG A 232 -19.34 11.18 -0.31
CA ARG A 232 -20.78 11.34 -0.06
C ARG A 232 -21.06 11.87 1.35
N SER A 233 -20.16 12.72 1.86
CA SER A 233 -20.28 13.30 3.20
C SER A 233 -21.07 14.61 3.13
N ASP A 234 -22.17 14.71 3.88
CA ASP A 234 -22.95 15.95 3.98
C ASP A 234 -22.13 17.15 4.51
N ARG A 235 -20.99 16.88 5.16
CA ARG A 235 -20.08 17.92 5.68
C ARG A 235 -19.08 18.42 4.66
N ILE A 236 -18.93 17.75 3.52
CA ILE A 236 -17.94 18.07 2.49
C ILE A 236 -18.68 18.21 1.15
N PRO A 237 -19.05 19.43 0.74
CA PRO A 237 -19.73 19.65 -0.53
C PRO A 237 -18.89 19.12 -1.71
N GLY A 238 -19.53 18.40 -2.64
CA GLY A 238 -18.85 17.85 -3.83
C GLY A 238 -18.16 18.93 -4.68
N GLU A 239 -18.82 20.08 -4.85
CA GLU A 239 -18.28 21.25 -5.56
C GLU A 239 -16.94 21.74 -5.00
N ARG A 240 -16.75 21.64 -3.67
CA ARG A 240 -15.52 22.07 -3.00
C ARG A 240 -14.35 21.18 -3.40
N ILE A 241 -14.56 19.86 -3.43
CA ILE A 241 -13.53 18.90 -3.86
C ILE A 241 -13.17 19.15 -5.33
N GLY A 242 -14.18 19.35 -6.19
CA GLY A 242 -13.96 19.68 -7.60
C GLY A 242 -13.11 20.95 -7.79
N GLY A 243 -13.46 22.03 -7.10
CA GLY A 243 -12.70 23.30 -7.16
C GLY A 243 -11.28 23.18 -6.59
N LEU A 244 -11.09 22.41 -5.52
CA LEU A 244 -9.77 22.15 -4.95
C LEU A 244 -8.90 21.32 -5.92
N ASN A 245 -9.47 20.29 -6.55
CA ASN A 245 -8.78 19.47 -7.55
C ASN A 245 -8.34 20.26 -8.78
N GLN A 246 -9.14 21.23 -9.25
CA GLN A 246 -8.76 22.13 -10.34
C GLN A 246 -7.51 22.97 -9.98
N GLN A 247 -7.50 23.54 -8.77
CA GLN A 247 -6.37 24.32 -8.27
C GLN A 247 -5.14 23.42 -8.04
N LEU A 248 -5.35 22.22 -7.51
CA LEU A 248 -4.28 21.23 -7.32
C LEU A 248 -3.64 20.84 -8.65
N ALA A 249 -4.43 20.59 -9.70
CA ALA A 249 -3.90 20.27 -11.03
C ALA A 249 -3.01 21.40 -11.58
N ALA A 250 -3.39 22.67 -11.36
CA ALA A 250 -2.59 23.82 -11.76
C ALA A 250 -1.25 23.88 -10.99
N ILE A 251 -1.28 23.69 -9.67
CA ILE A 251 -0.07 23.64 -8.83
C ILE A 251 0.87 22.51 -9.28
N VAL A 252 0.32 21.31 -9.46
CA VAL A 252 1.09 20.12 -9.88
C VAL A 252 1.79 20.37 -11.22
N THR A 253 1.06 20.96 -12.18
CA THR A 253 1.63 21.34 -13.49
C THR A 253 2.77 22.35 -13.34
N GLN A 254 2.62 23.38 -12.50
CA GLN A 254 3.64 24.39 -12.27
C GLN A 254 4.91 23.83 -11.60
N THR A 255 4.77 22.79 -10.79
CA THR A 255 5.91 22.10 -10.14
C THR A 255 6.64 21.12 -11.06
N GLY A 256 6.11 20.84 -12.26
CA GLY A 256 6.64 19.80 -13.16
C GLY A 256 6.35 18.37 -12.72
N ALA A 257 5.48 18.17 -11.73
CA ALA A 257 4.92 16.87 -11.37
C ALA A 257 3.77 16.49 -12.31
N THR A 258 3.32 15.24 -12.24
CA THR A 258 2.19 14.75 -13.05
C THR A 258 0.91 14.75 -12.24
N TYR A 259 -0.16 15.34 -12.77
CA TYR A 259 -1.48 15.25 -12.17
C TYR A 259 -2.22 14.02 -12.72
N LEU A 260 -2.81 13.22 -11.83
CA LEU A 260 -3.60 12.04 -12.19
C LEU A 260 -5.05 12.23 -11.70
N ASP A 261 -5.96 12.38 -12.66
CA ASP A 261 -7.39 12.54 -12.38
C ASP A 261 -8.05 11.19 -12.09
N VAL A 262 -8.24 10.90 -10.81
CA VAL A 262 -9.00 9.75 -10.31
C VAL A 262 -10.46 10.15 -10.03
N TYR A 263 -10.67 11.41 -9.65
CA TYR A 263 -11.94 12.00 -9.24
C TYR A 263 -13.02 11.79 -10.30
N THR A 264 -12.73 12.09 -11.57
CA THR A 264 -13.70 11.96 -12.67
C THR A 264 -14.17 10.52 -12.85
N THR A 265 -13.33 9.54 -12.54
CA THR A 265 -13.70 8.12 -12.59
C THR A 265 -14.63 7.74 -11.44
N MET A 266 -14.72 8.52 -10.36
CA MET A 266 -15.45 8.13 -9.15
C MET A 266 -16.66 9.01 -8.84
N ALA A 267 -16.71 10.22 -9.38
CA ALA A 267 -17.78 11.16 -9.14
C ALA A 267 -19.05 10.80 -9.93
N ASP A 268 -20.21 11.06 -9.32
CA ASP A 268 -21.49 11.18 -10.02
C ASP A 268 -21.64 12.59 -10.64
N GLU A 269 -22.74 12.83 -11.35
CA GLU A 269 -23.00 14.10 -12.04
C GLU A 269 -23.08 15.30 -11.08
N ALA A 270 -23.36 15.07 -9.80
CA ALA A 270 -23.41 16.10 -8.77
C ALA A 270 -22.06 16.31 -8.05
N GLY A 271 -21.00 15.59 -8.45
CA GLY A 271 -19.67 15.68 -7.86
C GLY A 271 -19.51 14.91 -6.56
N TYR A 272 -20.46 14.04 -6.20
CA TYR A 272 -20.35 13.15 -5.05
C TYR A 272 -19.79 11.80 -5.46
N LEU A 273 -19.22 11.07 -4.51
CA LEU A 273 -18.72 9.72 -4.79
C LEU A 273 -19.90 8.82 -5.17
N ARG A 274 -19.80 8.05 -6.25
CA ARG A 274 -20.85 7.11 -6.63
C ARG A 274 -21.16 6.12 -5.50
N SER A 275 -22.44 5.84 -5.25
CA SER A 275 -22.86 5.08 -4.06
C SER A 275 -22.34 3.64 -4.07
N GLU A 276 -22.22 3.02 -5.24
CA GLU A 276 -21.63 1.69 -5.41
C GLU A 276 -20.11 1.65 -5.18
N MET A 277 -19.44 2.81 -5.18
CA MET A 277 -18.00 2.93 -5.00
C MET A 277 -17.57 3.12 -3.54
N THR A 278 -18.49 3.17 -2.60
CA THR A 278 -18.18 3.46 -1.19
C THR A 278 -18.89 2.53 -0.22
N THR A 279 -18.28 2.35 0.96
CA THR A 279 -18.91 1.61 2.07
C THR A 279 -19.57 2.51 3.10
N ASP A 280 -19.09 3.76 3.24
CA ASP A 280 -19.51 4.69 4.30
C ASP A 280 -19.58 6.16 3.85
N GLY A 281 -19.43 6.43 2.54
CA GLY A 281 -19.37 7.77 1.97
C GLY A 281 -17.97 8.36 1.86
N ILE A 282 -16.94 7.74 2.42
CA ILE A 282 -15.53 8.17 2.30
C ILE A 282 -14.65 7.01 1.81
N HIS A 283 -14.67 5.88 2.52
CA HIS A 283 -13.88 4.71 2.18
C HIS A 283 -14.48 3.96 0.99
N LEU A 284 -13.61 3.39 0.18
CA LEU A 284 -14.01 2.75 -1.06
C LEU A 284 -14.53 1.33 -0.83
N SER A 285 -15.54 0.96 -1.61
CA SER A 285 -15.92 -0.44 -1.81
C SER A 285 -14.86 -1.16 -2.64
N PRO A 286 -14.90 -2.51 -2.75
CA PRO A 286 -14.05 -3.23 -3.69
C PRO A 286 -14.15 -2.71 -5.13
N GLN A 287 -15.35 -2.28 -5.57
CA GLN A 287 -15.55 -1.68 -6.88
C GLN A 287 -14.86 -0.31 -7.00
N GLY A 288 -14.90 0.51 -5.95
CA GLY A 288 -14.18 1.78 -5.91
C GLY A 288 -12.66 1.59 -6.02
N TYR A 289 -12.10 0.64 -5.27
CA TYR A 289 -10.68 0.30 -5.38
C TYR A 289 -10.31 -0.26 -6.76
N ALA A 290 -11.15 -1.12 -7.36
CA ALA A 290 -10.92 -1.63 -8.70
C ALA A 290 -10.87 -0.51 -9.76
N ALA A 291 -11.75 0.49 -9.63
CA ALA A 291 -11.74 1.67 -10.50
C ALA A 291 -10.46 2.49 -10.32
N TRP A 292 -10.03 2.71 -9.07
CA TRP A 292 -8.77 3.40 -8.77
C TRP A 292 -7.56 2.65 -9.36
N GLN A 293 -7.52 1.34 -9.17
CA GLN A 293 -6.48 0.47 -9.70
C GLN A 293 -6.39 0.55 -11.22
N ALA A 294 -7.52 0.56 -11.94
CA ALA A 294 -7.54 0.70 -13.38
C ALA A 294 -6.86 2.00 -13.85
N VAL A 295 -7.08 3.11 -13.13
CA VAL A 295 -6.44 4.41 -13.42
C VAL A 295 -4.93 4.34 -13.21
N ILE A 296 -4.46 3.77 -12.09
CA ILE A 296 -3.02 3.58 -11.84
C ILE A 296 -2.39 2.66 -12.90
N LEU A 297 -3.04 1.54 -13.24
CA LEU A 297 -2.54 0.62 -14.27
C LEU A 297 -2.44 1.28 -15.65
N GLN A 298 -3.39 2.15 -16.00
CA GLN A 298 -3.33 2.91 -17.24
C GLN A 298 -2.13 3.87 -17.25
N GLN A 299 -1.88 4.57 -16.14
CA GLN A 299 -0.74 5.45 -15.98
C GLN A 299 0.60 4.69 -16.07
N GLU A 300 0.69 3.56 -15.39
CA GLU A 300 1.86 2.67 -15.41
C GLU A 300 2.19 2.16 -16.82
N ARG A 301 1.17 1.78 -17.60
CA ARG A 301 1.34 1.40 -19.02
C ARG A 301 1.84 2.54 -19.89
N TRP A 302 1.57 3.79 -19.54
CA TRP A 302 2.07 4.94 -20.28
C TRP A 302 3.56 5.16 -20.06
N PHE A 303 4.06 4.89 -18.85
CA PHE A 303 5.49 4.91 -18.56
C PHE A 303 6.25 3.78 -19.25
N ALA A 304 5.70 2.56 -19.26
CA ALA A 304 6.36 1.41 -19.89
C ALA A 304 6.55 1.54 -21.41
N LYS A 305 5.90 2.52 -22.07
CA LYS A 305 6.01 2.78 -23.51
C LYS A 305 7.02 3.88 -23.86
N ARG A 306 7.60 4.55 -22.87
CA ARG A 306 8.58 5.63 -23.04
C ARG A 306 9.97 5.14 -22.64
#